data_AF-A0AAE8SF26-F1
#
_entry.id   AF-A0AAE8SF26-F1
#
_cell.length_a   1.000
_cell.length_b   1.000
_cell.length_c   1.000
_cell.angle_alpha   90.00
_cell.angle_beta   90.00
_cell.angle_gamma   90.00
#
_symmetry.space_group_name_H-M   'P 1'
#
loop_
_entity.id
_entity.type
_entity.pdbx_description
1 polymer ?
#
loop_
_entity_poly.entity_id
_entity_poly.type
_entity_poly.pdbx_seq_one_letter_code
_entity_poly.pdbx_strand_id
1 'polypeptide(L)'
;MRSLFVKASTCIAFLLCLMWYGQANFYRDPGSVFFDKTRAYETHYSKTRKVEAQQVIESYMKETPATDRNKSLCIALSSVTRQTQYLPMTVGSLLHGLTKQERDDLHISVLIAEPDPTRHPNWNETWLRQAIDDVFTYDLDNTTMAHLRQLQKTQSYLEKGVFDYTYALQRCYDTGAFYIGMFEDDIILADGWFIRTLRGLAGIPGSTQDWLFMRLFNQERSTGWGSREIGGNHEHWIILGVGMGISAFVLFTHRRWRASRRYIDFETLFVVVFILVPGLVILLYQSGKASLFPPSPGVFNEPFGCCSQAMIFPRVQVPPLITYLRGRKKGQVDLMLNDVATENGLDRYALYPVQAQHIGIESARKTAKNEAQAIWSMAFEDLDAKALKKEHQKMVSQYQLWRNEIVAKGED
;
A
#
# COMPACT_ATOMS: atom_id res chain seq x y z
N MET A 1 -9.72 32.25 -42.31
CA MET A 1 -8.87 31.06 -42.58
C MET A 1 -7.50 31.14 -41.91
N ARG A 2 -6.63 32.13 -42.21
CA ARG A 2 -5.29 32.22 -41.58
C ARG A 2 -5.34 32.39 -40.05
N SER A 3 -6.28 33.17 -39.51
CA SER A 3 -6.43 33.37 -38.06
C SER A 3 -6.91 32.09 -37.34
N LEU A 4 -7.98 31.45 -37.83
CA LEU A 4 -8.41 30.14 -37.35
C LEU A 4 -7.30 29.08 -37.38
N PHE A 5 -6.53 29.00 -38.47
CA PHE A 5 -5.41 28.06 -38.58
C PHE A 5 -4.36 28.31 -37.49
N VAL A 6 -3.94 29.57 -37.30
CA VAL A 6 -2.98 29.92 -36.24
C VAL A 6 -3.51 29.53 -34.86
N LYS A 7 -4.76 29.87 -34.54
CA LYS A 7 -5.39 29.52 -33.25
C LYS A 7 -5.43 28.00 -33.04
N ALA A 8 -5.86 27.24 -34.05
CA ALA A 8 -5.90 25.79 -34.00
C ALA A 8 -4.49 25.19 -33.82
N SER A 9 -3.49 25.67 -34.59
CA SER A 9 -2.10 25.22 -34.46
C SER A 9 -1.52 25.51 -33.08
N THR A 10 -1.77 26.69 -32.51
CA THR A 10 -1.33 27.03 -31.14
C THR A 10 -1.98 26.11 -30.11
N CYS A 11 -3.28 25.84 -30.24
CA CYS A 11 -4.01 24.92 -29.37
C CYS A 11 -3.45 23.49 -29.44
N ILE A 12 -3.18 22.99 -30.66
CA ILE A 12 -2.59 21.67 -30.86
C ILE A 12 -1.18 21.61 -30.26
N ALA A 13 -0.36 22.64 -30.49
CA ALA A 13 0.98 22.72 -29.89
C ALA A 13 0.91 22.68 -28.36
N PHE A 14 -0.04 23.38 -27.74
CA PHE A 14 -0.26 23.32 -26.30
C PHE A 14 -0.64 21.91 -25.81
N LEU A 15 -1.57 21.23 -26.49
CA LEU A 15 -1.93 19.85 -26.16
C LEU A 15 -0.76 18.88 -26.33
N LEU A 16 0.08 19.08 -27.35
CA LEU A 16 1.31 18.29 -27.53
C LEU A 16 2.33 18.53 -26.40
N CYS A 17 2.45 19.76 -25.90
CA CYS A 17 3.27 20.03 -24.72
C CYS A 17 2.74 19.29 -23.47
N LEU A 18 1.42 19.22 -23.28
CA LEU A 18 0.82 18.45 -22.20
C LEU A 18 1.04 16.94 -22.36
N MET A 19 0.94 16.42 -23.58
CA MET A 19 1.28 15.03 -23.89
C MET A 19 2.74 14.72 -23.57
N TRP A 20 3.66 15.62 -23.95
CA TRP A 20 5.08 15.47 -23.62
C TRP A 20 5.32 15.50 -22.11
N TYR A 21 4.65 16.41 -21.39
CA TYR A 21 4.69 16.44 -19.93
C TYR A 21 4.20 15.12 -19.32
N GLY A 22 3.11 14.55 -19.84
CA GLY A 22 2.58 13.25 -19.42
C GLY A 22 3.55 12.11 -19.65
N GLN A 23 4.21 12.06 -20.82
CA GLN A 23 5.26 11.07 -21.11
C GLN A 23 6.46 11.17 -20.16
N ALA A 24 6.82 12.39 -19.76
CA ALA A 24 7.94 12.64 -18.88
C ALA A 24 7.65 12.31 -17.41
N ASN A 25 6.41 12.52 -16.94
CA ASN A 25 6.09 12.48 -15.50
C ASN A 25 5.10 11.38 -15.09
N PHE A 26 4.20 10.94 -15.98
CA PHE A 26 3.12 10.00 -15.65
C PHE A 26 3.42 8.56 -16.08
N TYR A 27 4.69 8.27 -16.37
CA TYR A 27 5.14 6.96 -16.85
C TYR A 27 5.10 5.85 -15.78
N ARG A 28 4.97 6.22 -14.50
CA ARG A 28 4.84 5.27 -13.38
C ARG A 28 3.41 4.85 -13.10
N ASP A 29 2.41 5.65 -13.48
CA ASP A 29 1.03 5.35 -13.14
C ASP A 29 0.46 4.25 -14.05
N PRO A 30 0.11 3.06 -13.52
CA PRO A 30 -0.38 1.94 -14.33
C PRO A 30 -1.76 2.19 -14.95
N GLY A 31 -2.47 3.25 -14.53
CA GLY A 31 -3.71 3.74 -15.11
C GLY A 31 -3.51 4.81 -16.20
N SER A 32 -2.28 5.25 -16.44
CA SER A 32 -1.93 6.23 -17.46
C SER A 32 -1.65 5.57 -18.82
N VAL A 33 -2.00 6.25 -19.91
CA VAL A 33 -1.57 5.87 -21.28
C VAL A 33 -0.07 6.03 -21.46
N PHE A 34 0.56 6.85 -20.62
CA PHE A 34 1.99 7.11 -20.64
C PHE A 34 2.80 6.05 -19.87
N PHE A 35 2.13 5.07 -19.26
CA PHE A 35 2.77 4.02 -18.46
C PHE A 35 3.86 3.29 -19.25
N ASP A 36 5.09 3.34 -18.75
CA ASP A 36 6.24 2.68 -19.35
C ASP A 36 6.80 1.64 -18.37
N LYS A 37 6.51 0.37 -18.64
CA LYS A 37 6.99 -0.76 -17.83
C LYS A 37 8.51 -0.80 -17.68
N THR A 38 9.28 -0.25 -18.60
CA THR A 38 10.74 -0.29 -18.51
C THR A 38 11.28 0.69 -17.48
N ARG A 39 10.56 1.79 -17.22
CA ARG A 39 10.93 2.86 -16.29
C ARG A 39 10.12 2.86 -15.00
N ALA A 40 8.89 2.35 -15.05
CA ALA A 40 7.95 2.40 -13.93
C ALA A 40 8.44 1.65 -12.69
N TYR A 41 9.09 0.50 -12.90
CA TYR A 41 9.60 -0.36 -11.82
C TYR A 41 11.04 -0.02 -11.40
N GLU A 42 11.58 1.13 -11.80
CA GLU A 42 12.88 1.59 -11.32
C GLU A 42 12.86 1.80 -9.81
N THR A 43 13.77 1.15 -9.09
CA THR A 43 13.85 1.27 -7.63
C THR A 43 14.67 2.51 -7.24
N HIS A 44 14.03 3.48 -6.59
CA HIS A 44 14.69 4.63 -6.00
C HIS A 44 14.70 4.51 -4.49
N TYR A 45 13.54 4.70 -3.85
CA TYR A 45 13.45 4.68 -2.39
C TYR A 45 13.71 3.28 -1.82
N SER A 46 13.20 2.23 -2.46
CA SER A 46 13.49 0.85 -2.04
C SER A 46 14.99 0.55 -2.04
N LYS A 47 15.76 1.11 -2.98
CA LYS A 47 17.21 0.91 -3.02
C LYS A 47 17.89 1.54 -1.79
N THR A 48 17.49 2.74 -1.40
CA THR A 48 17.97 3.39 -0.18
C THR A 48 17.61 2.56 1.06
N ARG A 49 16.34 2.15 1.18
CA ARG A 49 15.88 1.33 2.30
C ARG A 49 16.60 -0.01 2.42
N LYS A 50 16.98 -0.63 1.30
CA LYS A 50 17.80 -1.86 1.30
C LYS A 50 19.17 -1.61 1.93
N VAL A 51 19.85 -0.54 1.57
CA VAL A 51 21.17 -0.21 2.16
C VAL A 51 21.04 0.03 3.67
N GLU A 52 20.03 0.79 4.08
CA GLU A 52 19.74 1.08 5.49
C GLU A 52 19.39 -0.18 6.30
N ALA A 53 18.57 -1.07 5.75
CA ALA A 53 18.25 -2.36 6.37
C ALA A 53 19.48 -3.25 6.53
N GLN A 54 20.35 -3.30 5.52
CA GLN A 54 21.59 -4.08 5.56
C GLN A 54 22.52 -3.59 6.68
N GLN A 55 22.65 -2.26 6.85
CA GLN A 55 23.44 -1.67 7.93
C GLN A 55 22.94 -2.08 9.31
N VAL A 56 21.63 -2.19 9.51
CA VAL A 56 21.05 -2.66 10.79
C VAL A 56 21.45 -4.10 11.07
N ILE A 57 21.34 -4.98 10.08
CA ILE A 57 21.67 -6.41 10.22
C ILE A 57 23.17 -6.58 10.56
N GLU A 58 24.04 -5.83 9.90
CA GLU A 58 25.49 -5.88 10.11
C GLU A 58 25.94 -5.27 11.45
N SER A 59 25.21 -4.27 11.94
CA SER A 59 25.55 -3.55 13.18
C SER A 59 24.92 -4.14 14.44
N TYR A 60 24.02 -5.13 14.30
CA TYR A 60 23.28 -5.64 15.45
C TYR A 60 24.20 -6.32 16.47
N MET A 61 24.52 -5.58 17.52
CA MET A 61 25.20 -6.05 18.71
C MET A 61 24.26 -5.87 19.90
N LYS A 62 23.48 -6.92 20.17
CA LYS A 62 22.76 -7.18 21.43
C LYS A 62 22.16 -5.93 22.13
N GLU A 63 21.06 -5.40 21.62
CA GLU A 63 20.12 -4.63 22.45
C GLU A 63 19.04 -5.59 22.96
N THR A 64 18.87 -5.68 24.28
CA THR A 64 17.88 -6.58 24.88
C THR A 64 16.56 -5.81 24.94
N PRO A 65 15.48 -6.25 24.26
CA PRO A 65 14.21 -5.55 24.31
C PRO A 65 13.65 -5.53 25.75
N ALA A 66 13.02 -4.43 26.15
CA ALA A 66 12.31 -4.40 27.43
C ALA A 66 11.17 -5.43 27.42
N THR A 67 11.14 -6.29 28.45
CA THR A 67 10.17 -7.37 28.65
C THR A 67 8.82 -6.86 29.16
N ASP A 68 8.36 -5.72 28.65
CA ASP A 68 7.10 -5.13 29.07
C ASP A 68 5.92 -5.79 28.35
N ARG A 69 4.83 -6.03 29.08
CA ARG A 69 3.64 -6.77 28.61
C ARG A 69 2.61 -5.87 27.91
N ASN A 70 2.81 -4.55 27.90
CA ASN A 70 1.84 -3.58 27.36
C ASN A 70 2.31 -2.96 26.04
N LYS A 71 2.61 -3.80 25.04
CA LYS A 71 3.03 -3.37 23.70
C LYS A 71 1.82 -2.87 22.92
N SER A 72 1.93 -1.73 22.23
CA SER A 72 0.86 -1.22 21.38
C SER A 72 0.55 -2.12 20.19
N LEU A 73 1.59 -2.72 19.60
CA LEU A 73 1.52 -3.49 18.36
C LEU A 73 2.37 -4.75 18.46
N CYS A 74 1.80 -5.89 18.07
CA CYS A 74 2.55 -7.11 17.79
C CYS A 74 2.55 -7.40 16.29
N ILE A 75 3.71 -7.51 15.65
CA ILE A 75 3.84 -7.91 14.25
C ILE A 75 4.20 -9.39 14.19
N ALA A 76 3.41 -10.16 13.47
CA ALA A 76 3.74 -11.51 13.07
C ALA A 76 4.19 -11.54 11.61
N LEU A 77 5.37 -12.13 11.36
CA LEU A 77 5.86 -12.46 10.03
C LEU A 77 5.91 -13.96 9.85
N SER A 78 5.51 -14.46 8.68
CA SER A 78 5.65 -15.87 8.31
C SER A 78 6.68 -15.99 7.21
N SER A 79 7.80 -16.67 7.49
CA SER A 79 8.89 -16.86 6.54
C SER A 79 9.04 -18.31 6.12
N VAL A 80 9.28 -18.51 4.83
CA VAL A 80 9.42 -19.82 4.18
C VAL A 80 10.72 -19.87 3.40
N THR A 81 11.23 -21.08 3.17
CA THR A 81 12.47 -21.27 2.41
C THR A 81 12.27 -20.90 0.94
N ARG A 82 13.16 -20.06 0.42
CA ARG A 82 13.20 -19.53 -0.94
C ARG A 82 14.65 -19.55 -1.45
N GLN A 83 14.81 -19.44 -2.78
CA GLN A 83 16.14 -19.27 -3.38
C GLN A 83 16.77 -17.94 -2.95
N THR A 84 16.01 -16.85 -3.06
CA THR A 84 16.38 -15.53 -2.53
C THR A 84 15.68 -15.32 -1.19
N GLN A 85 16.45 -15.04 -0.15
CA GLN A 85 15.94 -14.79 1.20
C GLN A 85 15.66 -13.29 1.39
N TYR A 86 14.44 -12.95 1.83
CA TYR A 86 14.00 -11.57 2.00
C TYR A 86 13.85 -11.15 3.47
N LEU A 87 13.65 -12.13 4.37
CA LEU A 87 13.45 -11.89 5.80
C LEU A 87 14.50 -10.95 6.42
N PRO A 88 15.82 -11.07 6.13
CA PRO A 88 16.79 -10.13 6.68
C PRO A 88 16.49 -8.68 6.31
N MET A 89 16.18 -8.41 5.04
CA MET A 89 15.86 -7.08 4.54
C MET A 89 14.59 -6.53 5.17
N THR A 90 13.57 -7.37 5.30
CA THR A 90 12.30 -7.02 5.96
C THR A 90 12.54 -6.60 7.39
N VAL A 91 13.21 -7.45 8.19
CA VAL A 91 13.52 -7.19 9.60
C VAL A 91 14.42 -5.96 9.75
N GLY A 92 15.46 -5.83 8.94
CA GLY A 92 16.35 -4.67 8.96
C GLY A 92 15.61 -3.36 8.67
N SER A 93 14.69 -3.35 7.70
CA SER A 93 13.88 -2.16 7.38
C SER A 93 12.81 -1.85 8.43
N LEU A 94 12.28 -2.89 9.08
CA LEU A 94 11.30 -2.76 10.16
C LEU A 94 11.95 -2.09 11.37
N LEU A 95 13.19 -2.47 11.69
CA LEU A 95 13.95 -1.96 12.84
C LEU A 95 14.67 -0.64 12.57
N HIS A 96 15.10 -0.38 11.33
CA HIS A 96 15.85 0.83 11.01
C HIS A 96 15.08 2.10 11.36
N GLY A 97 15.73 2.98 12.11
CA GLY A 97 15.23 4.31 12.43
C GLY A 97 14.32 4.34 13.65
N LEU A 98 13.81 3.20 14.13
CA LEU A 98 13.01 3.14 15.35
C LEU A 98 13.77 3.77 16.51
N THR A 99 13.13 4.71 17.19
CA THR A 99 13.60 5.19 18.48
C THR A 99 13.44 4.11 19.55
N LYS A 100 14.16 4.24 20.66
CA LYS A 100 14.03 3.32 21.79
C LYS A 100 12.57 3.16 22.23
N GLN A 101 11.84 4.26 22.30
CA GLN A 101 10.44 4.27 22.69
C GLN A 101 9.55 3.50 21.72
N GLU A 102 9.77 3.68 20.41
CA GLU A 102 9.05 2.93 19.39
C GLU A 102 9.36 1.42 19.45
N ARG A 103 10.64 1.06 19.61
CA ARG A 103 11.06 -0.35 19.75
C ARG A 103 10.52 -1.00 21.02
N ASP A 104 10.44 -0.25 22.11
CA ASP A 104 9.92 -0.71 23.40
C ASP A 104 8.40 -0.93 23.38
N ASP A 105 7.67 -0.36 22.42
CA ASP A 105 6.20 -0.53 22.28
C ASP A 105 5.81 -1.53 21.18
N LEU A 106 6.81 -2.05 20.46
CA LEU A 106 6.65 -3.01 19.38
C LEU A 106 7.10 -4.41 19.82
N HIS A 107 6.27 -5.41 19.54
CA HIS A 107 6.65 -6.83 19.61
C HIS A 107 6.77 -7.40 18.20
N ILE A 108 7.83 -8.14 17.91
CA ILE A 108 8.06 -8.75 16.61
C ILE A 108 8.22 -10.27 16.78
N SER A 109 7.28 -11.03 16.21
CA SER A 109 7.31 -12.48 16.17
C SER A 109 7.53 -12.97 14.73
N VAL A 110 8.51 -13.84 14.52
CA VAL A 110 8.76 -14.49 13.22
C VAL A 110 8.47 -15.98 13.33
N LEU A 111 7.46 -16.43 12.60
CA LEU A 111 7.18 -17.82 12.32
C LEU A 111 8.10 -18.31 11.20
N ILE A 112 8.97 -19.25 11.52
CA ILE A 112 9.70 -20.05 10.53
C ILE A 112 8.76 -21.19 10.13
N ALA A 113 8.03 -20.95 9.04
CA ALA A 113 6.90 -21.74 8.56
C ALA A 113 7.35 -23.00 7.81
N GLU A 114 8.29 -23.73 8.40
CA GLU A 114 8.87 -24.96 7.89
C GLU A 114 8.60 -26.09 8.90
N PRO A 115 8.04 -27.25 8.48
CA PRO A 115 7.90 -28.42 9.34
C PRO A 115 9.23 -28.97 9.88
N ASP A 116 10.34 -28.67 9.19
CA ASP A 116 11.69 -28.80 9.71
C ASP A 116 12.36 -27.42 9.63
N PRO A 117 12.46 -26.68 10.74
CA PRO A 117 12.95 -25.31 10.73
C PRO A 117 14.44 -25.22 10.39
N THR A 118 15.21 -26.30 10.56
CA THR A 118 16.67 -26.30 10.30
C THR A 118 17.00 -26.12 8.82
N ARG A 119 16.02 -26.32 7.93
CA ARG A 119 16.14 -26.08 6.49
C ARG A 119 16.07 -24.60 6.12
N HIS A 120 15.52 -23.76 7.00
CA HIS A 120 15.41 -22.34 6.75
C HIS A 120 16.76 -21.65 7.00
N PRO A 121 17.33 -20.92 6.02
CA PRO A 121 18.65 -20.30 6.16
C PRO A 121 18.78 -19.40 7.40
N ASN A 122 17.69 -18.72 7.77
CA ASN A 122 17.69 -17.81 8.92
C ASN A 122 17.35 -18.44 10.28
N TRP A 123 17.11 -19.76 10.38
CA TRP A 123 16.69 -20.39 11.66
C TRP A 123 17.78 -20.35 12.74
N ASN A 124 19.02 -20.59 12.34
CA ASN A 124 20.19 -20.65 13.24
C ASN A 124 20.96 -19.32 13.29
N GLU A 125 20.46 -18.28 12.62
CA GLU A 125 21.09 -16.97 12.61
C GLU A 125 20.93 -16.28 13.96
N THR A 126 22.05 -16.05 14.64
CA THR A 126 22.04 -15.45 15.98
C THR A 126 21.55 -14.01 15.97
N TRP A 127 21.84 -13.26 14.91
CA TRP A 127 21.42 -11.86 14.77
C TRP A 127 19.88 -11.75 14.79
N LEU A 128 19.15 -12.70 14.18
CA LEU A 128 17.70 -12.65 14.10
C LEU A 128 17.08 -12.72 15.51
N ARG A 129 17.53 -13.69 16.31
CA ARG A 129 17.08 -13.89 17.71
C ARG A 129 17.49 -12.75 18.64
N GLN A 130 18.50 -11.97 18.26
CA GLN A 130 18.92 -10.79 19.00
C GLN A 130 18.15 -9.53 18.59
N ALA A 131 17.68 -9.47 17.34
CA ALA A 131 17.01 -8.31 16.78
C ALA A 131 15.52 -8.24 17.13
N ILE A 132 14.86 -9.39 17.24
CA ILE A 132 13.42 -9.49 17.45
C ILE A 132 13.05 -10.16 18.78
N ASP A 133 11.78 -10.09 19.14
CA ASP A 133 11.28 -10.57 20.44
C ASP A 133 11.01 -12.08 20.46
N ASP A 134 10.58 -12.66 19.32
CA ASP A 134 10.24 -14.08 19.24
C ASP A 134 10.55 -14.69 17.87
N VAL A 135 11.35 -15.76 17.84
CA VAL A 135 11.59 -16.59 16.64
C VAL A 135 11.14 -18.01 16.96
N PHE A 136 10.07 -18.46 16.30
CA PHE A 136 9.41 -19.72 16.62
C PHE A 136 9.09 -20.54 15.37
N THR A 137 8.68 -21.78 15.58
CA THR A 137 8.18 -22.69 14.55
C THR A 137 6.94 -23.42 15.08
N TYR A 138 6.44 -24.40 14.34
CA TYR A 138 5.29 -25.20 14.77
C TYR A 138 5.61 -26.04 16.02
N ASP A 139 4.87 -25.77 17.09
CA ASP A 139 4.72 -26.66 18.24
C ASP A 139 3.34 -27.35 18.15
N LEU A 140 3.31 -28.53 17.56
CA LEU A 140 2.10 -29.25 17.17
C LEU A 140 2.25 -30.76 17.41
N ASP A 141 1.11 -31.44 17.54
CA ASP A 141 1.09 -32.88 17.66
C ASP A 141 1.55 -33.59 16.38
N ASN A 142 1.94 -34.86 16.52
CA ASN A 142 2.49 -35.64 15.41
C ASN A 142 1.54 -35.75 14.21
N THR A 143 0.23 -35.79 14.45
CA THR A 143 -0.75 -35.94 13.35
C THR A 143 -0.86 -34.67 12.53
N THR A 144 -0.96 -33.50 13.17
CA THR A 144 -0.99 -32.21 12.48
C THR A 144 0.34 -31.92 11.80
N MET A 145 1.47 -32.27 12.43
CA MET A 145 2.79 -32.15 11.81
C MET A 145 2.94 -33.03 10.57
N ALA A 146 2.40 -34.24 10.58
CA ALA A 146 2.38 -35.10 9.39
C ALA A 146 1.54 -34.50 8.26
N HIS A 147 0.39 -33.89 8.59
CA HIS A 147 -0.45 -33.17 7.63
C HIS A 147 0.28 -31.98 7.00
N LEU A 148 0.94 -31.13 7.81
CA LEU A 148 1.72 -29.99 7.32
C LEU A 148 2.85 -30.40 6.38
N ARG A 149 3.58 -31.48 6.73
CA ARG A 149 4.61 -32.06 5.86
C ARG A 149 4.02 -32.51 4.52
N GLN A 150 2.84 -33.10 4.54
CA GLN A 150 2.14 -33.50 3.33
C GLN A 150 1.75 -32.29 2.49
N LEU A 151 1.14 -31.26 3.09
CA LEU A 151 0.77 -30.02 2.38
C LEU A 151 1.98 -29.35 1.71
N GLN A 152 3.14 -29.33 2.37
CA GLN A 152 4.36 -28.80 1.78
C GLN A 152 4.86 -29.68 0.62
N LYS A 153 4.85 -31.00 0.80
CA LYS A 153 5.27 -31.95 -0.25
C LYS A 153 4.39 -31.87 -1.49
N THR A 154 3.08 -31.72 -1.31
CA THR A 154 2.09 -31.58 -2.40
C THR A 154 1.93 -30.16 -2.90
N GLN A 155 2.70 -29.20 -2.38
CA GLN A 155 2.62 -27.79 -2.75
C GLN A 155 1.21 -27.19 -2.59
N SER A 156 0.48 -27.64 -1.58
CA SER A 156 -0.88 -27.21 -1.27
C SER A 156 -0.86 -25.87 -0.51
N TYR A 157 -0.31 -24.84 -1.16
CA TYR A 157 -0.04 -23.52 -0.56
C TYR A 157 -1.28 -22.78 -0.06
N LEU A 158 -2.45 -23.04 -0.64
CA LEU A 158 -3.71 -22.39 -0.23
C LEU A 158 -4.19 -22.86 1.14
N GLU A 159 -3.93 -24.12 1.49
CA GLU A 159 -4.30 -24.67 2.80
C GLU A 159 -3.19 -24.38 3.82
N LYS A 160 -1.93 -24.64 3.45
CA LYS A 160 -0.78 -24.32 4.32
C LYS A 160 -0.73 -22.83 4.65
N GLY A 161 -0.99 -21.95 3.68
CA GLY A 161 -0.98 -20.50 3.88
C GLY A 161 -2.02 -20.05 4.90
N VAL A 162 -3.22 -20.63 4.89
CA VAL A 162 -4.25 -20.36 5.91
C VAL A 162 -3.79 -20.84 7.29
N PHE A 163 -3.16 -22.02 7.35
CA PHE A 163 -2.59 -22.53 8.59
C PHE A 163 -1.51 -21.58 9.15
N ASP A 164 -0.51 -21.24 8.33
CA ASP A 164 0.59 -20.35 8.70
C ASP A 164 0.09 -19.00 9.20
N TYR A 165 -0.88 -18.43 8.47
CA TYR A 165 -1.48 -17.14 8.79
C TYR A 165 -2.20 -17.15 10.14
N THR A 166 -3.05 -18.17 10.38
CA THR A 166 -3.78 -18.29 11.65
C THR A 166 -2.88 -18.64 12.83
N TYR A 167 -1.81 -19.40 12.61
CA TYR A 167 -0.83 -19.75 13.64
C TYR A 167 -0.02 -18.52 14.08
N ALA A 168 0.45 -17.73 13.10
CA ALA A 168 1.16 -16.47 13.34
C ALA A 168 0.26 -15.40 14.00
N LEU A 169 -0.99 -15.25 13.53
CA LEU A 169 -1.98 -14.37 14.17
C LEU A 169 -2.21 -14.73 15.64
N GLN A 170 -2.40 -16.02 15.94
CA GLN A 170 -2.62 -16.49 17.30
C GLN A 170 -1.42 -16.14 18.19
N ARG A 171 -0.20 -16.35 17.69
CA ARG A 171 1.02 -16.05 18.46
C ARG A 171 1.06 -14.59 18.90
N CYS A 172 0.74 -13.66 17.99
CA CYS A 172 0.69 -12.25 18.34
C CYS A 172 -0.50 -11.89 19.24
N TYR A 173 -1.66 -12.50 19.03
CA TYR A 173 -2.81 -12.32 19.92
C TYR A 173 -2.46 -12.69 21.37
N ASP A 174 -1.72 -13.78 21.58
CA ASP A 174 -1.35 -14.26 22.92
C ASP A 174 -0.40 -13.31 23.67
N THR A 175 0.24 -12.35 22.99
CA THR A 175 1.11 -11.34 23.64
C THR A 175 0.37 -10.30 24.46
N GLY A 176 -0.93 -10.11 24.21
CA GLY A 176 -1.73 -9.06 24.85
C GLY A 176 -1.70 -7.71 24.13
N ALA A 177 -1.00 -7.56 23.01
CA ALA A 177 -0.95 -6.29 22.27
C ALA A 177 -2.34 -5.83 21.79
N PHE A 178 -2.57 -4.50 21.79
CA PHE A 178 -3.83 -3.86 21.39
C PHE A 178 -4.13 -3.99 19.90
N TYR A 179 -3.08 -4.02 19.08
CA TYR A 179 -3.16 -4.24 17.65
C TYR A 179 -2.23 -5.37 17.22
N ILE A 180 -2.62 -6.09 16.17
CA ILE A 180 -1.86 -7.20 15.61
C ILE A 180 -1.58 -6.93 14.13
N GLY A 181 -0.30 -6.86 13.76
CA GLY A 181 0.16 -6.75 12.39
C GLY A 181 0.45 -8.12 11.78
N MET A 182 -0.04 -8.35 10.56
CA MET A 182 0.33 -9.51 9.74
C MET A 182 1.10 -9.04 8.53
N PHE A 183 2.41 -9.29 8.54
CA PHE A 183 3.34 -8.83 7.51
C PHE A 183 3.93 -10.03 6.75
N GLU A 184 4.11 -9.87 5.45
CA GLU A 184 4.83 -10.83 4.61
C GLU A 184 6.36 -10.69 4.84
N ASP A 185 7.12 -11.76 4.60
CA ASP A 185 8.57 -11.76 4.82
C ASP A 185 9.37 -11.13 3.67
N ASP A 186 8.70 -10.71 2.61
CA ASP A 186 9.27 -10.11 1.39
C ASP A 186 8.77 -8.69 1.13
N ILE A 187 8.74 -7.89 2.19
CA ILE A 187 8.40 -6.47 2.14
C ILE A 187 9.58 -5.59 2.59
N ILE A 188 9.50 -4.30 2.31
CA ILE A 188 10.40 -3.29 2.85
C ILE A 188 9.58 -2.13 3.38
N LEU A 189 9.88 -1.66 4.59
CA LEU A 189 9.12 -0.60 5.24
C LEU A 189 9.78 0.77 5.08
N ALA A 190 8.95 1.80 4.96
CA ALA A 190 9.39 3.20 4.92
C ALA A 190 9.98 3.65 6.27
N ASP A 191 10.82 4.68 6.23
CA ASP A 191 11.33 5.34 7.42
C ASP A 191 10.19 6.03 8.20
N GLY A 192 10.15 5.81 9.51
CA GLY A 192 9.06 6.28 10.37
C GLY A 192 7.73 5.55 10.18
N TRP A 193 7.71 4.35 9.59
CA TRP A 193 6.47 3.58 9.36
C TRP A 193 5.66 3.40 10.65
N PHE A 194 6.32 3.11 11.78
CA PHE A 194 5.64 2.76 13.03
C PHE A 194 4.82 3.92 13.58
N ILE A 195 5.41 5.10 13.78
CA ILE A 195 4.66 6.26 14.26
C ILE A 195 3.54 6.68 13.30
N ARG A 196 3.73 6.49 11.98
CA ARG A 196 2.69 6.74 10.98
C ARG A 196 1.56 5.73 11.08
N THR A 197 1.87 4.46 11.38
CA THR A 197 0.88 3.44 11.71
C THR A 197 0.07 3.84 12.94
N LEU A 198 0.71 4.25 14.05
CA LEU A 198 -0.02 4.66 15.26
C LEU A 198 -0.93 5.87 14.98
N ARG A 199 -0.42 6.88 14.27
CA ARG A 199 -1.22 8.04 13.85
C ARG A 199 -2.38 7.65 12.92
N GLY A 200 -2.16 6.68 12.02
CA GLY A 200 -3.19 6.13 11.14
C GLY A 200 -4.31 5.47 11.94
N LEU A 201 -3.95 4.58 12.87
CA LEU A 201 -4.90 3.90 13.77
C LEU A 201 -5.70 4.91 14.61
N ALA A 202 -5.02 5.92 15.17
CA ALA A 202 -5.67 6.98 15.91
C ALA A 202 -6.69 7.78 15.06
N GLY A 203 -6.42 7.94 13.76
CA GLY A 203 -7.30 8.62 12.82
C GLY A 203 -8.52 7.82 12.36
N ILE A 204 -8.61 6.52 12.64
CA ILE A 204 -9.77 5.69 12.24
C ILE A 204 -10.98 6.06 13.12
N PRO A 205 -12.12 6.47 12.54
CA PRO A 205 -13.32 6.79 13.31
C PRO A 205 -14.02 5.51 13.79
N GLY A 206 -14.87 5.64 14.82
CA GLY A 206 -15.67 4.52 15.32
C GLY A 206 -14.94 3.59 16.28
N SER A 207 -15.59 2.47 16.59
CA SER A 207 -15.06 1.43 17.47
C SER A 207 -14.11 0.50 16.71
N THR A 208 -13.21 -0.17 17.44
CA THR A 208 -12.39 -1.27 16.91
C THR A 208 -13.22 -2.45 16.40
N GLN A 209 -14.51 -2.52 16.77
CA GLN A 209 -15.46 -3.51 16.31
C GLN A 209 -16.00 -3.25 14.90
N ASP A 210 -15.90 -2.01 14.40
CA ASP A 210 -16.54 -1.58 13.15
C ASP A 210 -15.68 -1.82 11.89
N TRP A 211 -14.41 -2.22 12.06
CA TRP A 211 -13.46 -2.36 10.96
C TRP A 211 -12.53 -3.56 11.14
N LEU A 212 -12.13 -4.15 10.01
CA LEU A 212 -11.34 -5.39 10.01
C LEU A 212 -9.84 -5.12 10.06
N PHE A 213 -9.32 -4.28 9.17
CA PHE A 213 -7.90 -3.99 9.11
C PHE A 213 -7.60 -2.60 8.54
N MET A 214 -6.39 -2.11 8.84
CA MET A 214 -5.73 -1.02 8.15
C MET A 214 -4.51 -1.56 7.40
N ARG A 215 -4.44 -1.35 6.09
CA ARG A 215 -3.27 -1.74 5.28
C ARG A 215 -2.22 -0.63 5.18
N LEU A 216 -0.97 -1.07 5.17
CA LEU A 216 0.22 -0.24 5.01
C LEU A 216 0.80 -0.31 3.60
N PHE A 217 0.36 -1.29 2.80
CA PHE A 217 0.69 -1.45 1.39
C PHE A 217 -0.54 -1.08 0.54
N ASN A 218 -0.32 -0.33 -0.54
CA ASN A 218 -1.34 0.03 -1.53
C ASN A 218 -0.73 -0.01 -2.92
N GLN A 219 -1.51 -0.41 -3.91
CA GLN A 219 -1.12 -0.35 -5.33
C GLN A 219 -2.03 0.62 -6.08
N GLU A 220 -1.43 1.44 -6.95
CA GLU A 220 -2.15 2.48 -7.71
C GLU A 220 -3.08 1.88 -8.76
N ARG A 221 -2.84 0.62 -9.13
CA ARG A 221 -3.73 -0.13 -10.04
C ARG A 221 -5.16 -0.26 -9.49
N SER A 222 -5.32 -0.26 -8.17
CA SER A 222 -6.63 -0.39 -7.52
C SER A 222 -7.38 0.94 -7.36
N THR A 223 -6.71 2.08 -7.57
CA THR A 223 -7.27 3.43 -7.35
C THR A 223 -7.52 4.22 -8.65
N GLY A 224 -7.51 3.54 -9.80
CA GLY A 224 -7.63 4.14 -11.14
C GLY A 224 -9.03 4.68 -11.50
N TRP A 225 -9.15 5.22 -12.72
CA TRP A 225 -10.44 5.56 -13.33
C TRP A 225 -11.28 4.31 -13.61
N GLY A 226 -12.60 4.47 -13.78
CA GLY A 226 -13.53 3.36 -14.01
C GLY A 226 -13.27 2.62 -15.33
N SER A 227 -12.74 3.31 -16.34
CA SER A 227 -12.27 2.72 -17.60
C SER A 227 -10.97 3.37 -18.07
N ARG A 228 -10.22 2.65 -18.90
CA ARG A 228 -9.02 3.15 -19.59
C ARG A 228 -9.31 3.56 -21.04
N GLU A 229 -10.41 3.07 -21.60
CA GLU A 229 -10.79 3.35 -22.97
C GLU A 229 -11.34 4.77 -23.09
N ILE A 230 -10.97 5.48 -24.16
CA ILE A 230 -11.53 6.80 -24.44
C ILE A 230 -13.03 6.66 -24.65
N GLY A 231 -13.81 7.34 -23.81
CA GLY A 231 -15.28 7.28 -23.80
C GLY A 231 -15.85 6.43 -22.66
N GLY A 232 -15.03 5.59 -22.03
CA GLY A 232 -15.44 4.69 -20.96
C GLY A 232 -15.68 5.37 -19.61
N ASN A 233 -15.24 6.62 -19.41
CA ASN A 233 -15.53 7.43 -18.23
C ASN A 233 -16.56 8.54 -18.53
N HIS A 234 -17.35 8.38 -19.60
CA HIS A 234 -18.33 9.37 -20.08
C HIS A 234 -17.70 10.68 -20.61
N GLU A 235 -16.47 10.61 -21.12
CA GLU A 235 -15.72 11.76 -21.63
C GLU A 235 -16.52 12.53 -22.68
N HIS A 236 -17.27 11.84 -23.55
CA HIS A 236 -18.11 12.46 -24.58
C HIS A 236 -19.23 13.34 -24.00
N TRP A 237 -19.89 12.91 -22.92
CA TRP A 237 -20.91 13.71 -22.23
C TRP A 237 -20.29 14.88 -21.48
N ILE A 238 -19.13 14.68 -20.86
CA ILE A 238 -18.38 15.75 -20.18
C ILE A 238 -17.96 16.83 -21.18
N ILE A 239 -17.39 16.43 -22.32
CA ILE A 239 -17.01 17.34 -23.41
C ILE A 239 -18.22 18.12 -23.91
N LEU A 240 -19.34 17.44 -24.16
CA LEU A 240 -20.57 18.09 -24.60
C LEU A 240 -21.08 19.09 -23.56
N GLY A 241 -21.17 18.69 -22.30
CA GLY A 241 -21.64 19.54 -21.20
C GLY A 241 -20.79 20.79 -20.99
N VAL A 242 -19.46 20.62 -20.90
CA VAL A 242 -18.50 21.72 -20.76
C VAL A 242 -18.54 22.64 -21.98
N GLY A 243 -18.56 22.06 -23.19
CA GLY A 243 -18.65 22.80 -24.45
C GLY A 243 -19.92 23.63 -24.56
N MET A 244 -21.08 23.07 -24.18
CA MET A 244 -22.36 23.80 -24.13
C MET A 244 -22.32 24.91 -23.07
N GLY A 245 -21.76 24.66 -21.89
CA GLY A 245 -21.65 25.67 -20.82
C GLY A 245 -20.80 26.88 -21.24
N ILE A 246 -19.62 26.62 -21.82
CA ILE A 246 -18.74 27.67 -22.36
C ILE A 246 -19.46 28.45 -23.46
N SER A 247 -20.09 27.73 -24.41
CA SER A 247 -20.81 28.35 -25.52
C SER A 247 -21.97 29.22 -25.04
N ALA A 248 -22.79 28.72 -24.12
CA ALA A 248 -23.91 29.46 -23.55
C ALA A 248 -23.45 30.72 -22.81
N PHE A 249 -22.39 30.62 -22.00
CA PHE A 249 -21.80 31.77 -21.30
C PHE A 249 -21.27 32.83 -22.27
N VAL A 250 -20.53 32.41 -23.31
CA VAL A 250 -20.01 33.33 -24.33
C VAL A 250 -21.16 33.99 -25.10
N LEU A 251 -22.17 33.23 -25.53
CA LEU A 251 -23.32 33.77 -26.24
C LEU A 251 -24.12 34.75 -25.35
N PHE A 252 -24.32 34.42 -24.07
CA PHE A 252 -25.00 35.29 -23.11
C PHE A 252 -24.26 36.61 -22.91
N THR A 253 -22.95 36.54 -22.67
CA THR A 253 -22.10 37.72 -22.47
C THR A 253 -22.00 38.58 -23.73
N HIS A 254 -22.01 37.98 -24.93
CA HIS A 254 -22.11 38.69 -26.21
C HIS A 254 -23.44 39.42 -26.40
N ARG A 255 -24.53 38.83 -25.92
CA ARG A 255 -25.86 39.47 -25.95
C ARG A 255 -25.95 40.61 -24.95
N ARG A 256 -25.39 40.45 -23.75
CA ARG A 256 -25.56 41.40 -22.65
C ARG A 256 -24.60 42.58 -22.68
N TRP A 257 -23.36 42.37 -23.15
CA TRP A 257 -22.30 43.38 -23.12
C TRP A 257 -21.67 43.57 -24.49
N ARG A 258 -21.68 44.81 -25.01
CA ARG A 258 -21.09 45.10 -26.33
C ARG A 258 -19.56 45.05 -26.33
N ALA A 259 -18.93 45.31 -25.19
CA ALA A 259 -17.48 45.29 -25.03
C ALA A 259 -16.88 43.88 -25.17
N SER A 260 -17.58 42.84 -24.74
CA SER A 260 -17.11 41.44 -24.82
C SER A 260 -16.92 40.96 -26.27
N ARG A 261 -17.70 41.53 -27.20
CA ARG A 261 -17.64 41.22 -28.63
C ARG A 261 -16.28 41.53 -29.27
N ARG A 262 -15.51 42.42 -28.65
CA ARG A 262 -14.17 42.80 -29.12
C ARG A 262 -13.09 41.78 -28.73
N TYR A 263 -13.32 41.00 -27.68
CA TYR A 263 -12.30 40.13 -27.07
C TYR A 263 -12.59 38.63 -27.24
N ILE A 264 -13.83 38.24 -27.52
CA ILE A 264 -14.22 36.83 -27.69
C ILE A 264 -14.77 36.62 -29.10
N ASP A 265 -13.94 36.14 -30.01
CA ASP A 265 -14.35 35.84 -31.38
C ASP A 265 -14.85 34.38 -31.53
N PHE A 266 -15.72 34.14 -32.52
CA PHE A 266 -16.28 32.82 -32.77
C PHE A 266 -15.24 31.77 -33.21
N GLU A 267 -14.13 32.18 -33.85
CA GLU A 267 -13.07 31.22 -34.19
C GLU A 267 -12.37 30.71 -32.94
N THR A 268 -12.11 31.58 -31.95
CA THR A 268 -11.57 31.18 -30.65
C THR A 268 -12.54 30.28 -29.90
N LEU A 269 -13.83 30.62 -29.87
CA LEU A 269 -14.86 29.75 -29.27
C LEU A 269 -14.86 28.37 -29.93
N PHE A 270 -14.81 28.31 -31.26
CA PHE A 270 -14.75 27.06 -32.02
C PHE A 270 -13.53 26.22 -31.64
N VAL A 271 -12.32 26.80 -31.63
CA VAL A 271 -11.10 26.08 -31.26
C VAL A 271 -11.16 25.59 -29.81
N VAL A 272 -11.66 26.40 -28.89
CA VAL A 272 -11.80 25.99 -27.48
C VAL A 272 -12.76 24.81 -27.34
N VAL A 273 -13.95 24.90 -27.93
CA VAL A 273 -15.01 23.89 -27.76
C VAL A 273 -14.72 22.58 -28.50
N PHE A 274 -14.13 22.65 -29.70
CA PHE A 274 -13.95 21.48 -30.57
C PHE A 274 -12.54 20.90 -30.58
N ILE A 275 -11.53 21.60 -30.03
CA ILE A 275 -10.15 21.11 -29.96
C ILE A 275 -9.65 21.07 -28.52
N LEU A 276 -9.66 22.22 -27.83
CA LEU A 276 -9.05 22.32 -26.51
C LEU A 276 -9.80 21.50 -25.45
N VAL A 277 -11.12 21.67 -25.34
CA VAL A 277 -11.95 20.96 -24.36
C VAL A 277 -11.88 19.45 -24.57
N PRO A 278 -12.09 18.89 -25.79
CA PRO A 278 -11.88 17.47 -26.03
C PRO A 278 -10.48 17.00 -25.66
N GLY A 279 -9.44 17.73 -26.08
CA GLY A 279 -8.06 17.39 -25.79
C GLY A 279 -7.77 17.34 -24.30
N LEU A 280 -8.19 18.34 -23.53
CA LEU A 280 -7.98 18.40 -22.08
C LEU A 280 -8.75 17.32 -21.33
N VAL A 281 -10.01 17.08 -21.69
CA VAL A 281 -10.83 16.03 -21.04
C VAL A 281 -10.22 14.66 -21.30
N ILE A 282 -9.87 14.35 -22.55
CA ILE A 282 -9.21 13.08 -22.90
C ILE A 282 -7.89 12.95 -22.15
N LEU A 283 -7.02 13.97 -22.18
CA LEU A 283 -5.72 13.92 -21.51
C LEU A 283 -5.86 13.78 -19.99
N LEU A 284 -6.88 14.36 -19.35
CA LEU A 284 -7.12 14.20 -17.91
C LEU A 284 -7.33 12.72 -17.55
N TYR A 285 -8.20 12.01 -18.27
CA TYR A 285 -8.42 10.58 -18.00
C TYR A 285 -7.23 9.72 -18.42
N GLN A 286 -6.61 10.03 -19.56
CA GLN A 286 -5.47 9.28 -20.08
C GLN A 286 -4.18 9.49 -19.28
N SER A 287 -4.07 10.54 -18.48
CA SER A 287 -2.90 10.78 -17.61
C SER A 287 -2.85 9.87 -16.38
N GLY A 288 -3.94 9.16 -16.07
CA GLY A 288 -4.06 8.33 -14.87
C GLY A 288 -4.43 9.12 -13.62
N LYS A 289 -5.27 8.51 -12.77
CA LYS A 289 -5.82 9.16 -11.57
C LYS A 289 -4.77 9.36 -10.49
N ALA A 290 -3.86 8.41 -10.29
CA ALA A 290 -2.87 8.48 -9.23
C ALA A 290 -1.83 9.58 -9.50
N SER A 291 -1.49 9.83 -10.77
CA SER A 291 -0.60 10.93 -11.16
C SER A 291 -1.20 12.31 -10.94
N LEU A 292 -2.47 12.50 -11.30
CA LEU A 292 -3.14 13.80 -11.24
C LEU A 292 -3.73 14.10 -9.85
N PHE A 293 -4.22 13.07 -9.18
CA PHE A 293 -4.94 13.15 -7.92
C PHE A 293 -4.42 12.08 -6.95
N PRO A 294 -3.14 12.15 -6.55
CA PRO A 294 -2.61 11.23 -5.56
C PRO A 294 -3.40 11.37 -4.24
N PRO A 295 -3.66 10.27 -3.52
CA PRO A 295 -4.32 10.34 -2.22
C PRO A 295 -3.59 11.29 -1.27
N SER A 296 -4.35 12.14 -0.58
CA SER A 296 -3.79 12.99 0.48
C SER A 296 -3.25 12.12 1.63
N PRO A 297 -2.21 12.55 2.35
CA PRO A 297 -1.73 11.83 3.52
C PRO A 297 -2.83 11.65 4.59
N GLY A 298 -2.95 10.45 5.15
CA GLY A 298 -3.98 10.11 6.13
C GLY A 298 -4.48 8.68 6.00
N VAL A 299 -5.47 8.33 6.81
CA VAL A 299 -6.17 7.04 6.77
C VAL A 299 -7.52 7.21 6.10
N PHE A 300 -7.86 6.33 5.17
CA PHE A 300 -9.10 6.41 4.39
C PHE A 300 -9.80 5.06 4.39
N ASN A 301 -11.13 5.08 4.52
CA ASN A 301 -11.95 3.90 4.29
C ASN A 301 -11.88 3.57 2.80
N GLU A 302 -11.26 2.45 2.48
CA GLU A 302 -11.09 1.95 1.14
C GLU A 302 -11.52 0.48 1.11
N PRO A 303 -12.80 0.19 0.81
CA PRO A 303 -13.34 -1.18 0.81
C PRO A 303 -12.84 -2.00 -0.39
N PHE A 304 -12.01 -1.40 -1.25
CA PHE A 304 -11.42 -2.01 -2.43
C PHE A 304 -9.90 -2.04 -2.31
N GLY A 305 -9.28 -3.01 -2.96
CA GLY A 305 -7.85 -3.19 -2.89
C GLY A 305 -7.45 -4.64 -3.02
N CYS A 306 -6.20 -4.87 -3.41
CA CYS A 306 -5.62 -6.20 -3.32
C CYS A 306 -4.61 -6.24 -2.18
N CYS A 307 -4.37 -7.50 -1.80
CA CYS A 307 -3.10 -7.96 -1.28
C CYS A 307 -2.86 -7.71 0.23
N SER A 308 -2.11 -8.65 0.83
CA SER A 308 -1.98 -8.88 2.28
C SER A 308 -0.60 -8.55 2.84
N GLN A 309 0.21 -7.76 2.11
CA GLN A 309 1.65 -7.55 2.40
C GLN A 309 1.91 -7.05 3.82
N ALA A 310 1.14 -6.06 4.26
CA ALA A 310 1.29 -5.45 5.57
C ALA A 310 -0.06 -4.90 6.03
N MET A 311 -0.71 -5.64 6.93
CA MET A 311 -2.02 -5.28 7.48
C MET A 311 -1.96 -5.22 8.99
N ILE A 312 -2.72 -4.30 9.59
CA ILE A 312 -2.88 -4.15 11.03
C ILE A 312 -4.34 -4.39 11.39
N PHE A 313 -4.58 -5.31 12.32
CA PHE A 313 -5.88 -5.71 12.82
C PHE A 313 -6.08 -5.16 14.24
N PRO A 314 -7.27 -4.69 14.60
CA PRO A 314 -7.61 -4.48 16.00
C PRO A 314 -7.71 -5.83 16.70
N ARG A 315 -7.26 -5.91 17.95
CA ARG A 315 -7.23 -7.16 18.72
C ARG A 315 -8.56 -7.89 18.76
N VAL A 316 -9.67 -7.16 18.90
CA VAL A 316 -11.03 -7.71 18.99
C VAL A 316 -11.43 -8.53 17.74
N GLN A 317 -10.87 -8.20 16.58
CA GLN A 317 -11.18 -8.89 15.31
C GLN A 317 -10.38 -10.18 15.11
N VAL A 318 -9.30 -10.41 15.87
CA VAL A 318 -8.41 -11.55 15.63
C VAL A 318 -9.06 -12.91 15.97
N PRO A 319 -9.72 -13.11 17.13
CA PRO A 319 -10.40 -14.37 17.43
C PRO A 319 -11.49 -14.79 16.42
N PRO A 320 -12.45 -13.92 16.01
CA PRO A 320 -13.44 -14.30 15.01
C PRO A 320 -12.79 -14.56 13.65
N LEU A 321 -11.78 -13.77 13.26
CA LEU A 321 -11.03 -13.99 12.02
C LEU A 321 -10.33 -15.36 11.99
N ILE A 322 -9.60 -15.71 13.06
CA ILE A 322 -8.95 -17.02 13.18
C ILE A 322 -9.98 -18.16 13.06
N THR A 323 -11.13 -18.01 13.72
CA THR A 323 -12.21 -19.00 13.69
C THR A 323 -12.74 -19.18 12.26
N TYR A 324 -13.02 -18.08 11.56
CA TYR A 324 -13.47 -18.10 10.16
C TYR A 324 -12.44 -18.78 9.24
N LEU A 325 -11.18 -18.34 9.29
CA LEU A 325 -10.12 -18.85 8.43
C LEU A 325 -9.89 -20.36 8.65
N ARG A 326 -9.86 -20.81 9.91
CA ARG A 326 -9.75 -22.24 10.26
C ARG A 326 -10.96 -23.04 9.77
N GLY A 327 -12.18 -22.50 9.89
CA GLY A 327 -13.40 -23.14 9.40
C GLY A 327 -13.39 -23.34 7.88
N ARG A 328 -12.91 -22.33 7.14
CA ARG A 328 -12.81 -22.35 5.68
C ARG A 328 -11.67 -23.24 5.17
N LYS A 329 -10.63 -23.47 5.99
CA LYS A 329 -9.45 -24.32 5.79
C LYS A 329 -8.49 -23.93 4.65
N LYS A 330 -9.02 -23.58 3.47
CA LYS A 330 -8.22 -23.28 2.28
C LYS A 330 -8.79 -22.12 1.47
N GLY A 331 -7.89 -21.29 0.95
CA GLY A 331 -8.24 -20.18 0.07
C GLY A 331 -7.07 -19.18 -0.06
N GLN A 332 -7.29 -18.13 -0.84
CA GLN A 332 -6.39 -16.98 -0.83
C GLN A 332 -6.80 -16.06 0.33
N VAL A 333 -5.87 -15.76 1.23
CA VAL A 333 -6.18 -15.08 2.50
C VAL A 333 -6.75 -13.68 2.25
N ASP A 334 -6.25 -12.95 1.28
CA ASP A 334 -6.76 -11.63 0.88
C ASP A 334 -8.24 -11.67 0.45
N LEU A 335 -8.63 -12.65 -0.36
CA LEU A 335 -10.04 -12.85 -0.74
C LEU A 335 -10.89 -13.23 0.47
N MET A 336 -10.38 -14.10 1.34
CA MET A 336 -11.09 -14.52 2.55
C MET A 336 -11.27 -13.35 3.54
N LEU A 337 -10.30 -12.45 3.64
CA LEU A 337 -10.43 -11.22 4.44
C LEU A 337 -11.47 -10.27 3.86
N ASN A 338 -11.54 -10.17 2.53
CA ASN A 338 -12.61 -9.41 1.85
C ASN A 338 -14.00 -10.02 2.13
N ASP A 339 -14.11 -11.35 2.11
CA ASP A 339 -15.36 -12.06 2.43
C ASP A 339 -15.77 -11.77 3.89
N VAL A 340 -14.85 -11.92 4.85
CA VAL A 340 -15.09 -11.58 6.27
C VAL A 340 -15.55 -10.15 6.45
N ALA A 341 -14.87 -9.18 5.81
CA ALA A 341 -15.24 -7.78 5.92
C ALA A 341 -16.65 -7.52 5.35
N THR A 342 -16.96 -8.11 4.20
CA THR A 342 -18.25 -7.89 3.52
C THR A 342 -19.41 -8.56 4.26
N GLU A 343 -19.23 -9.80 4.71
CA GLU A 343 -20.25 -10.57 5.41
C GLU A 343 -20.61 -9.95 6.77
N ASN A 344 -19.65 -9.32 7.45
CA ASN A 344 -19.83 -8.72 8.77
C ASN A 344 -20.00 -7.20 8.73
N GLY A 345 -20.05 -6.58 7.54
CA GLY A 345 -20.19 -5.13 7.39
C GLY A 345 -19.02 -4.33 7.97
N LEU A 346 -17.82 -4.89 7.98
CA LEU A 346 -16.62 -4.26 8.54
C LEU A 346 -15.92 -3.37 7.51
N ASP A 347 -15.56 -2.16 7.94
CA ASP A 347 -14.75 -1.24 7.16
C ASP A 347 -13.32 -1.75 6.96
N ARG A 348 -12.67 -1.26 5.91
CA ARG A 348 -11.27 -1.55 5.58
C ARG A 348 -10.56 -0.26 5.30
N TYR A 349 -9.45 -0.03 5.98
CA TYR A 349 -8.74 1.24 5.92
C TYR A 349 -7.40 1.11 5.19
N ALA A 350 -6.96 2.20 4.58
CA ALA A 350 -5.69 2.33 3.88
C ALA A 350 -4.93 3.55 4.39
N LEU A 351 -3.64 3.37 4.70
CA LEU A 351 -2.77 4.46 5.12
C LEU A 351 -1.99 5.06 3.93
N TYR A 352 -2.02 6.38 3.82
CA TYR A 352 -1.27 7.17 2.84
C TYR A 352 -0.32 8.18 3.50
N PRO A 353 0.89 8.43 2.92
CA PRO A 353 1.46 7.66 1.81
C PRO A 353 1.68 6.20 2.21
N VAL A 354 1.91 5.33 1.23
CA VAL A 354 2.17 3.91 1.46
C VAL A 354 3.39 3.73 2.38
N GLN A 355 3.34 2.76 3.30
CA GLN A 355 4.38 2.52 4.32
C GLN A 355 5.15 1.22 4.10
N ALA A 356 4.68 0.34 3.24
CA ALA A 356 5.36 -0.90 2.88
C ALA A 356 5.43 -1.06 1.35
N GLN A 357 6.43 -1.78 0.88
CA GLN A 357 6.60 -2.16 -0.52
C GLN A 357 6.97 -3.63 -0.64
N HIS A 358 6.41 -4.32 -1.62
CA HIS A 358 6.79 -5.69 -1.92
C HIS A 358 8.14 -5.73 -2.66
N ILE A 359 9.06 -6.58 -2.18
CA ILE A 359 10.38 -6.79 -2.80
C ILE A 359 10.56 -8.22 -3.31
N GLY A 360 9.54 -9.07 -3.16
CA GLY A 360 9.52 -10.47 -3.57
C GLY A 360 9.39 -10.65 -5.07
N ILE A 361 10.45 -10.39 -5.83
CA ILE A 361 10.47 -10.62 -7.29
C ILE A 361 10.36 -12.13 -7.60
N GLU A 362 10.87 -12.97 -6.70
CA GLU A 362 10.76 -14.42 -6.74
C GLU A 362 9.80 -14.92 -5.65
N SER A 363 8.63 -15.39 -6.09
CA SER A 363 7.63 -15.97 -5.20
C SER A 363 7.99 -17.40 -4.79
N ALA A 364 7.82 -17.73 -3.51
CA ALA A 364 7.92 -19.11 -3.01
C ALA A 364 6.94 -20.07 -3.73
N ARG A 365 5.86 -19.53 -4.29
CA ARG A 365 4.84 -20.26 -5.07
C ARG A 365 5.20 -20.41 -6.55
N LYS A 366 6.41 -19.99 -6.97
CA LYS A 366 6.86 -19.96 -8.39
C LYS A 366 5.96 -19.14 -9.31
N THR A 367 5.32 -18.10 -8.75
CA THR A 367 4.51 -17.11 -9.49
C THR A 367 5.36 -16.45 -10.58
N ALA A 368 4.76 -16.17 -11.74
CA ALA A 368 5.49 -15.57 -12.85
C ALA A 368 5.93 -14.12 -12.52
N LYS A 369 7.07 -13.67 -13.04
CA LYS A 369 7.67 -12.36 -12.71
C LYS A 369 6.73 -11.17 -13.00
N ASN A 370 5.89 -11.28 -14.02
CA ASN A 370 4.87 -10.29 -14.37
C ASN A 370 3.74 -10.18 -13.32
N GLU A 371 3.43 -11.27 -12.63
CA GLU A 371 2.46 -11.31 -11.52
C GLU A 371 3.08 -10.78 -10.23
N ALA A 372 4.36 -11.07 -9.96
CA ALA A 372 5.09 -10.43 -8.85
C ALA A 372 5.19 -8.91 -9.05
N GLN A 373 5.47 -8.45 -10.27
CA GLN A 373 5.43 -7.02 -10.62
C GLN A 373 4.03 -6.41 -10.52
N ALA A 374 2.96 -7.22 -10.50
CA ALA A 374 1.62 -6.70 -10.31
C ALA A 374 1.41 -6.21 -8.86
N ILE A 375 2.20 -6.72 -7.90
CA ILE A 375 2.19 -6.32 -6.49
C ILE A 375 3.35 -5.33 -6.29
N TRP A 376 3.21 -4.12 -6.83
CA TRP A 376 4.23 -3.08 -6.74
C TRP A 376 3.56 -1.73 -6.52
N SER A 377 3.94 -1.02 -5.44
CA SER A 377 3.53 0.37 -5.25
C SER A 377 4.50 1.29 -5.97
N MET A 378 3.98 2.04 -6.92
CA MET A 378 4.73 3.08 -7.63
C MET A 378 4.96 4.28 -6.71
N ALA A 379 3.97 4.62 -5.87
CA ALA A 379 4.07 5.73 -4.93
C ALA A 379 5.15 5.51 -3.86
N PHE A 380 5.46 4.26 -3.50
CA PHE A 380 6.56 3.98 -2.57
C PHE A 380 7.91 4.44 -3.13
N GLU A 381 8.13 4.31 -4.45
CA GLU A 381 9.40 4.71 -5.08
C GLU A 381 9.55 6.22 -5.22
N ASP A 382 8.45 6.98 -5.14
CA ASP A 382 8.46 8.45 -5.17
C ASP A 382 8.66 9.07 -3.77
N LEU A 383 8.82 8.25 -2.72
CA LEU A 383 9.12 8.72 -1.38
C LEU A 383 10.53 9.32 -1.26
N ASP A 384 10.63 10.49 -0.62
CA ASP A 384 11.92 11.14 -0.34
C ASP A 384 12.46 10.76 1.05
N ALA A 385 13.60 10.08 1.06
CA ALA A 385 14.23 9.59 2.29
C ALA A 385 14.59 10.69 3.29
N LYS A 386 15.02 11.87 2.83
CA LYS A 386 15.42 12.97 3.71
C LYS A 386 14.20 13.64 4.32
N ALA A 387 13.15 13.82 3.53
CA ALA A 387 11.87 14.35 3.99
C ALA A 387 11.25 13.42 5.04
N LEU A 388 11.18 12.11 4.76
CA LEU A 388 10.64 11.13 5.68
C LEU A 388 11.38 11.11 7.02
N LYS A 389 12.71 11.14 7.01
CA LYS A 389 13.52 11.19 8.23
C LYS A 389 13.26 12.43 9.07
N LYS A 390 13.14 13.60 8.43
CA LYS A 390 12.83 14.87 9.11
C LYS A 390 11.42 14.84 9.70
N GLU A 391 10.46 14.30 8.96
CA GLU A 391 9.08 14.15 9.41
C GLU A 391 8.96 13.15 10.57
N HIS A 392 9.68 12.03 10.51
CA HIS A 392 9.73 11.03 11.57
C HIS A 392 10.19 11.67 12.88
N GLN A 393 11.32 12.38 12.85
CA GLN A 393 11.84 13.11 14.02
C GLN A 393 10.82 14.10 14.59
N LYS A 394 10.07 14.80 13.74
CA LYS A 394 9.01 15.70 14.17
C LYS A 394 7.84 14.94 14.83
N MET A 395 7.42 13.81 14.26
CA MET A 395 6.30 13.02 14.79
C MET A 395 6.61 12.34 16.12
N VAL A 396 7.86 11.90 16.31
CA VAL A 396 8.32 11.31 17.58
C VAL A 396 8.11 12.26 18.76
N SER A 397 8.19 13.58 18.57
CA SER A 397 7.90 14.55 19.64
C SER A 397 6.47 14.46 20.18
N GLN A 398 5.54 13.88 19.41
CA GLN A 398 4.14 13.67 19.76
C GLN A 398 3.82 12.19 20.03
N TYR A 399 4.84 11.34 20.19
CA TYR A 399 4.66 9.90 20.28
C TYR A 399 3.68 9.49 21.40
N GLN A 400 3.84 10.07 22.60
CA GLN A 400 2.98 9.72 23.74
C GLN A 400 1.51 10.07 23.51
N LEU A 401 1.24 11.15 22.77
CA LEU A 401 -0.13 11.51 22.40
C LEU A 401 -0.76 10.41 21.54
N TRP A 402 -0.08 10.02 20.46
CA TRP A 402 -0.58 8.96 19.57
C TRP A 402 -0.72 7.62 20.27
N ARG A 403 0.26 7.27 21.12
CA ARG A 403 0.21 6.05 21.93
C ARG A 403 -1.01 6.01 22.85
N ASN A 404 -1.28 7.10 23.57
CA ASN A 404 -2.41 7.15 24.49
C ASN A 404 -3.75 7.05 23.74
N GLU A 405 -3.87 7.67 22.57
CA GLU A 405 -5.08 7.59 21.74
C GLU A 405 -5.36 6.16 21.26
N ILE A 406 -4.34 5.43 20.79
CA ILE A 406 -4.54 4.06 20.32
C ILE A 406 -4.76 3.08 21.48
N VAL A 407 -4.17 3.30 22.65
CA VAL A 407 -4.40 2.48 23.84
C VAL A 407 -5.86 2.65 24.30
N ALA A 408 -6.34 3.89 24.39
CA ALA A 408 -7.73 4.16 24.75
C ALA A 408 -8.71 3.47 23.78
N LYS A 409 -8.44 3.52 22.47
CA LYS A 409 -9.27 2.83 21.47
C LYS A 409 -9.14 1.30 21.50
N GLY A 410 -7.97 0.78 21.86
CA GLY A 410 -7.70 -0.66 21.88
C GLY A 410 -8.32 -1.39 23.08
N GLU A 411 -8.71 -0.64 24.12
CA GLU A 411 -9.42 -1.16 25.30
C GLU A 411 -10.95 -1.19 25.13
N ASP A 412 -11.50 -0.41 24.18
CA ASP A 412 -12.89 -0.43 23.72
C ASP A 412 -13.18 -1.65 22.81
#